data_AF-A0A483CQM9-F1
#
_entry.id   AF-A0A483CQM9-F1
#
_cell.length_a   1.000
_cell.length_b   1.000
_cell.length_c   1.000
_cell.angle_alpha   90.00
_cell.angle_beta   90.00
_cell.angle_gamma   90.00
#
_symmetry.space_group_name_H-M   'P 1'
#
loop_
_entity.id
_entity.type
_entity.pdbx_description
1 polymer ?
#
loop_
_entity_poly.entity_id
_entity_poly.type
_entity_poly.pdbx_seq_one_letter_code
_entity_poly.pdbx_strand_id
1 'polypeptide(L)' 'MEAITGASKKEDGVVVEYKKGSGYAVVGFTYQDLIDQGINALDLVEHPTDYEVDPETRQLSACPAKCESPASR' A
#
# COMPACT_ATOMS: atom_id res chain seq x y z
N MET A 1 7.53 -5.62 6.94
CA MET A 1 6.41 -5.06 6.16
C MET A 1 5.36 -4.59 7.16
N GLU A 2 4.87 -3.38 6.98
CA GLU A 2 3.88 -2.74 7.84
C GLU A 2 2.54 -2.66 7.11
N ALA A 3 1.46 -2.92 7.83
CA ALA A 3 0.12 -2.83 7.26
C ALA A 3 -0.24 -1.37 6.98
N ILE A 4 -0.67 -1.12 5.74
CA ILE A 4 -1.19 0.17 5.33
C ILE A 4 -2.58 0.34 5.94
N THR A 5 -2.81 1.51 6.55
CA THR A 5 -4.08 1.90 7.17
C THR A 5 -4.89 2.83 6.28
N GLY A 6 -4.25 3.51 5.32
CA GLY A 6 -4.92 4.40 4.40
C GLY A 6 -4.01 4.79 3.24
N ALA A 7 -4.61 5.20 2.13
CA ALA A 7 -3.89 5.76 1.00
C ALA A 7 -4.65 6.97 0.46
N SER A 8 -3.92 7.91 -0.12
CA SER A 8 -4.47 9.16 -0.63
C SER A 8 -3.71 9.61 -1.86
N LYS A 9 -4.45 9.88 -2.93
CA LYS A 9 -3.91 10.43 -4.17
C LYS A 9 -3.39 11.86 -3.96
N LYS A 10 -2.26 12.16 -4.59
CA LYS A 10 -1.66 13.50 -4.75
C LYS A 10 -1.47 13.81 -6.24
N GLU A 11 -1.13 15.06 -6.56
CA GLU A 11 -0.85 15.47 -7.94
C GLU A 11 0.25 14.62 -8.58
N ASP A 12 1.33 14.32 -7.83
CA ASP A 12 2.51 13.64 -8.37
C ASP A 12 2.59 12.14 -8.02
N GLY A 13 1.57 11.59 -7.33
CA GLY A 13 1.58 10.18 -6.93
C GLY A 13 0.55 9.81 -5.87
N VAL A 14 0.91 8.88 -4.98
CA VAL A 14 0.07 8.38 -3.90
C VAL A 14 0.84 8.42 -2.59
N VAL A 15 0.19 8.93 -1.54
CA VAL A 15 0.70 8.86 -0.17
C VAL A 15 -0.01 7.73 0.54
N VAL A 16 0.75 6.88 1.19
CA VAL A 16 0.25 5.74 1.97
C VAL A 16 0.59 5.94 3.43
N GLU A 17 -0.39 5.72 4.28
CA GLU A 17 -0.30 5.79 5.72
C GLU A 17 -0.24 4.37 6.26
N TYR A 18 0.74 4.09 7.12
CA TYR A 18 0.93 2.79 7.74
C TYR A 18 1.15 2.96 9.23
N LYS A 19 0.77 1.93 9.99
CA LYS A 19 1.01 1.92 11.43
C LYS A 19 2.47 1.54 11.68
N LYS A 20 3.20 2.33 12.47
CA LYS A 20 4.58 2.03 12.88
C LYS A 20 4.65 2.06 14.40
N GLY A 21 4.72 0.88 15.03
CA GLY A 21 4.71 0.75 16.48
C GLY A 21 3.44 1.35 17.11
N SER A 22 3.60 2.37 17.95
CA SER A 22 2.50 3.09 18.61
C SER A 22 1.98 4.31 17.83
N GLY A 23 2.55 4.62 16.67
CA GLY A 23 2.18 5.79 15.86
C GLY A 23 1.76 5.44 14.44
N TYR A 24 1.44 6.48 13.68
CA TYR A 24 1.20 6.40 12.24
C TYR A 24 2.35 7.10 11.53
N ALA A 25 2.79 6.52 10.42
CA ALA A 25 3.78 7.09 9.53
C ALA A 25 3.20 7.14 8.13
N VAL A 26 3.71 8.07 7.32
CA VAL A 26 3.29 8.24 5.94
C VAL A 26 4.50 8.11 5.01
N VAL A 27 4.28 7.53 3.84
CA VAL A 27 5.29 7.42 2.79
C VAL A 27 4.65 7.80 1.46
N GLY A 28 5.34 8.63 0.70
CA GLY A 28 4.92 9.05 -0.63
C GLY A 28 5.56 8.17 -1.69
N PHE A 29 4.77 7.71 -2.64
CA PHE A 29 5.19 7.04 -3.86
C PHE A 29 4.82 7.90 -5.06
N THR A 30 5.74 8.03 -6.01
CA THR A 30 5.42 8.64 -7.30
C THR A 30 4.66 7.64 -8.17
N TYR A 31 3.96 8.10 -9.21
CA TYR A 31 3.35 7.17 -10.16
C TYR A 31 4.38 6.28 -10.85
N GLN A 32 5.60 6.78 -11.08
CA GLN A 32 6.68 5.97 -11.65
C GLN A 32 7.10 4.84 -10.71
N ASP A 33 7.23 5.12 -9.40
CA ASP A 33 7.55 4.07 -8.41
C ASP A 33 6.48 2.97 -8.40
N LEU A 34 5.20 3.36 -8.48
CA LEU A 34 4.10 2.40 -8.53
C LEU A 34 4.13 1.57 -9.83
N ILE A 35 4.41 2.19 -10.97
CA ILE A 35 4.55 1.51 -12.26
C ILE A 35 5.72 0.53 -12.24
N ASP A 36 6.87 0.95 -11.72
CA ASP A 36 8.09 0.15 -11.63
C ASP A 36 7.89 -1.06 -10.70
N GLN A 37 7.05 -0.90 -9.68
CA GLN A 37 6.66 -1.97 -8.75
C GLN A 37 5.47 -2.80 -9.23
N GLY A 38 4.84 -2.44 -10.36
CA GLY A 38 3.66 -3.13 -10.89
C GLY A 38 2.39 -2.94 -10.02
N ILE A 39 2.33 -1.88 -9.23
CA ILE A 39 1.23 -1.58 -8.32
C ILE A 39 0.22 -0.65 -9.00
N ASN A 40 -1.06 -0.99 -8.89
CA ASN A 40 -2.12 -0.14 -9.39
C ASN A 40 -2.44 0.97 -8.37
N ALA A 41 -2.17 2.23 -8.76
CA ALA A 41 -2.42 3.40 -7.92
C ALA A 41 -3.88 3.57 -7.51
N LEU A 42 -4.84 3.20 -8.38
CA LEU A 42 -6.26 3.28 -8.08
C LEU A 42 -6.63 2.24 -7.01
N ASP A 43 -6.19 1.00 -7.22
CA ASP A 43 -6.47 -0.12 -6.31
C ASP A 43 -5.82 0.10 -4.93
N LEU A 44 -4.60 0.64 -4.89
CA LEU A 44 -3.95 1.05 -3.65
C LEU A 44 -4.75 2.11 -2.87
N VAL A 45 -5.43 3.01 -3.56
CA VAL A 45 -6.25 4.07 -2.94
C VAL A 45 -7.62 3.56 -2.50
N GLU A 46 -8.24 2.67 -3.28
CA GLU A 46 -9.54 2.07 -2.96
C GLU A 46 -9.44 0.98 -1.89
N HIS A 47 -8.36 0.20 -1.92
CA HIS A 47 -8.10 -0.94 -1.05
C HIS A 47 -6.73 -0.85 -0.35
N PRO A 48 -6.44 0.23 0.39
CA PRO A 48 -5.14 0.42 1.03
C PRO A 48 -4.79 -0.71 2.01
N THR A 49 -5.79 -1.32 2.64
CA THR A 49 -5.59 -2.41 3.61
C THR A 49 -5.14 -3.74 3.01
N ASP A 50 -5.20 -3.87 1.68
CA ASP A 50 -4.80 -5.06 0.94
C ASP A 50 -3.32 -5.00 0.55
N TYR A 51 -2.67 -3.87 0.84
CA TYR A 51 -1.26 -3.64 0.60
C TYR A 51 -0.50 -3.53 1.92
N GLU A 52 0.75 -3.95 1.86
CA GLU A 52 1.74 -3.71 2.89
C GLU A 52 2.88 -2.89 2.32
N VAL A 53 3.50 -2.11 3.19
CA VAL A 53 4.65 -1.29 2.81
C VAL A 53 5.86 -1.69 3.62
N ASP A 54 6.99 -1.81 2.94
CA ASP A 54 8.29 -1.87 3.57
C ASP A 54 8.88 -0.46 3.64
N PRO A 55 8.89 0.20 4.81
CA PRO A 55 9.43 1.54 4.94
C PRO A 55 10.96 1.60 4.81
N GLU A 56 11.67 0.47 4.93
CA GLU A 56 13.13 0.44 4.79
C GLU A 56 13.55 0.42 3.32
N THR A 57 12.86 -0.38 2.50
CA THR A 57 13.15 -0.52 1.07
C THR A 57 12.25 0.33 0.18
N ARG A 58 11.21 0.96 0.74
CA ARG A 58 10.13 1.66 0.02
C ARG A 58 9.52 0.77 -1.05
N GLN A 59 9.20 -0.47 -0.68
CA GLN A 59 8.48 -1.38 -1.55
C GLN A 59 7.06 -1.58 -1.05
N LEU A 60 6.12 -1.57 -1.99
CA LEU A 60 4.75 -1.99 -1.78
C LEU A 60 4.61 -3.44 -2.22
N SER A 61 3.93 -4.22 -1.41
CA SER A 61 3.56 -5.58 -1.74
C SER A 61 2.08 -5.73 -1.49
N ALA A 62 1.33 -6.14 -2.51
CA ALA A 62 -0.03 -6.64 -2.28
C ALA A 62 0.10 -7.81 -1.31
N CYS A 63 -0.56 -7.74 -0.16
CA CYS A 63 -0.46 -8.77 0.86
C CYS A 63 -1.57 -9.80 0.63
N PRO A 64 -1.26 -10.98 0.06
CA PRO A 64 -2.27 -11.99 -0.26
C PRO A 64 -2.88 -12.65 0.99
N ALA A 65 -2.33 -12.42 2.19
CA ALA A 65 -2.82 -13.03 3.43
C ALA A 65 -4.25 -12.59 3.81
N LYS A 66 -4.78 -11.50 3.22
CA LYS A 66 -6.21 -11.15 3.27
C LYS A 66 -6.96 -11.39 1.97
N CYS A 67 -6.27 -11.55 0.84
CA CYS A 67 -6.87 -11.99 -0.43
C CYS A 67 -7.29 -13.47 -0.38
N GLU A 68 -6.77 -14.28 0.54
CA GLU A 68 -7.37 -15.56 0.93
C GLU A 68 -8.61 -15.33 1.85
N SER A 69 -9.66 -14.71 1.32
CA SER A 69 -11.00 -15.20 1.68
C SER A 69 -11.28 -16.39 0.77
N PRO A 70 -11.60 -17.57 1.31
CA PRO A 70 -11.61 -18.80 0.56
C PRO A 70 -12.65 -18.72 -0.55
N ALA A 71 -12.28 -19.24 -1.71
CA ALA A 71 -13.26 -19.76 -2.65
C ALA A 71 -14.18 -20.73 -1.89
N SER A 72 -15.38 -20.28 -1.51
CA SER A 72 -16.46 -21.17 -1.11
C SER A 72 -17.54 -21.12 -2.18
N ARG A 73 -17.28 -22.02 -3.13
CA ARG A 73 -18.18 -22.81 -3.98
C ARG A 73 -19.66 -22.83 -3.60
#